data_AF-D2I3B2-F1
#
_entry.id   AF-D2I3B2-F1
#
_cell.length_a   1.000
_cell.length_b   1.000
_cell.length_c   1.000
_cell.angle_alpha   90.00
_cell.angle_beta   90.00
_cell.angle_gamma   90.00
#
_symmetry.space_group_name_H-M   'P 1'
#
loop_
_entity.id
_entity.type
_entity.pdbx_description
1 polymer ?
#
loop_
_entity_poly.entity_id
_entity_poly.type
_entity_poly.pdbx_seq_one_letter_code
_entity_poly.pdbx_strand_id
1 'polypeptide(L)'
;QVSEDEPVSTLKHLVSEKLNVPVRQQRLLFKGKALADGKRLSDYSVGPNSKLNLVVKPLEKVLLEESAARRLVEAPPPPTPAWQLISKVLACHFSAADASRVLDQLQRDYERSLNRLTLDDIERLA
;
A
#
# COMPACT_ATOMS: atom_id res chain seq x y z
N GLN A 1 -11.29 19.77 4.00
CA GLN A 1 -10.76 21.15 3.89
C GLN A 1 -9.98 21.42 5.16
N VAL A 2 -8.76 21.96 5.05
CA VAL A 2 -7.89 22.22 6.21
C VAL A 2 -7.51 23.70 6.16
N SER A 3 -7.55 24.38 7.30
CA SER A 3 -7.12 25.79 7.41
C SER A 3 -5.61 25.90 7.25
N GLU A 4 -5.14 27.03 6.71
CA GLU A 4 -3.71 27.30 6.53
C GLU A 4 -2.92 27.43 7.84
N ASP A 5 -3.61 27.70 8.95
CA ASP A 5 -3.02 27.74 10.28
C ASP A 5 -2.78 26.35 10.89
N GLU A 6 -3.41 25.31 10.36
CA GLU A 6 -3.27 23.96 10.90
C GLU A 6 -1.88 23.36 10.60
N PRO A 7 -1.39 22.46 11.47
CA PRO A 7 -0.15 21.75 11.22
C PRO A 7 -0.30 20.77 10.06
N VAL A 8 0.82 20.49 9.39
CA VAL A 8 0.89 19.50 8.30
C VAL A 8 0.42 18.11 8.76
N SER A 9 0.56 17.79 10.05
CA SER A 9 0.07 16.54 10.66
C SER A 9 -1.45 16.36 10.50
N THR A 10 -2.25 17.40 10.72
CA THR A 10 -3.71 17.38 10.54
C THR A 10 -4.07 17.04 9.09
N LEU A 11 -3.33 17.62 8.13
CA LEU A 11 -3.55 17.37 6.70
C LEU A 11 -3.21 15.92 6.34
N LYS A 12 -2.11 15.36 6.86
CA LYS A 12 -1.78 13.93 6.65
C LYS A 12 -2.82 12.98 7.24
N HIS A 13 -3.38 13.30 8.41
CA HIS A 13 -4.46 12.52 8.99
C HIS A 13 -5.70 12.52 8.10
N LEU A 14 -6.12 13.69 7.61
CA LEU A 14 -7.26 13.77 6.70
C LEU A 14 -7.02 12.99 5.40
N VAL A 15 -5.82 13.06 4.85
CA VAL A 15 -5.40 12.27 3.68
C VAL A 15 -5.44 10.77 3.99
N SER A 16 -5.06 10.37 5.21
CA SER A 16 -5.13 8.97 5.65
C SER A 16 -6.57 8.47 5.70
N GLU A 17 -7.51 9.29 6.17
CA GLU A 17 -8.92 8.92 6.23
C GLU A 17 -9.58 8.89 4.85
N LYS A 18 -9.18 9.80 3.94
CA LYS A 18 -9.79 9.91 2.61
C LYS A 18 -9.22 8.95 1.58
N LEU A 19 -7.94 8.61 1.68
CA LEU A 19 -7.24 7.75 0.71
C LEU A 19 -6.82 6.40 1.29
N ASN A 20 -7.12 6.13 2.57
CA ASN A 20 -6.70 4.91 3.28
C ASN A 20 -5.17 4.68 3.29
N VAL A 21 -4.36 5.73 3.13
CA VAL A 21 -2.89 5.65 3.14
C VAL A 21 -2.35 5.99 4.54
N PRO A 22 -1.57 5.12 5.20
CA PRO A 22 -0.94 5.42 6.49
C PRO A 22 -0.10 6.69 6.48
N VAL A 23 -0.23 7.55 7.50
CA VAL A 23 0.53 8.81 7.66
C VAL A 23 2.05 8.64 7.47
N ARG A 24 2.61 7.50 7.91
CA ARG A 24 4.05 7.17 7.77
C ARG A 24 4.49 6.94 6.32
N GLN A 25 3.57 6.50 5.46
CA GLN A 25 3.82 6.27 4.03
C GLN A 25 3.58 7.53 3.19
N GLN A 26 2.90 8.53 3.75
CA GLN A 26 2.57 9.76 3.07
C GLN A 26 3.74 10.75 3.09
N ARG A 27 4.18 11.16 1.90
CA ARG A 27 5.05 12.32 1.71
C ARG A 27 4.28 13.39 0.93
N LEU A 28 3.92 14.47 1.62
CA LEU A 28 3.26 15.63 1.00
C LEU A 28 4.33 16.59 0.44
N LEU A 29 4.14 17.03 -0.80
CA LEU A 29 5.00 18.01 -1.47
C LEU A 29 4.18 19.19 -1.98
N PHE A 30 4.70 20.39 -1.73
CA PHE A 30 4.17 21.64 -2.26
C PHE A 30 5.28 22.41 -2.99
N LYS A 31 5.05 22.78 -4.26
CA LYS A 31 6.05 23.46 -5.11
C LYS A 31 7.44 22.79 -5.09
N GLY A 32 7.46 21.46 -5.08
CA GLY A 32 8.71 20.67 -5.01
C GLY A 32 9.37 20.59 -3.63
N LYS A 33 8.81 21.23 -2.60
CA LYS A 33 9.29 21.14 -1.21
C LYS A 33 8.46 20.14 -0.41
N ALA A 34 9.14 19.23 0.30
CA ALA A 34 8.46 18.32 1.21
C ALA A 34 7.95 19.08 2.44
N LEU A 35 6.68 18.85 2.79
CA LEU A 35 6.08 19.39 4.00
C LEU A 35 6.51 18.53 5.19
N ALA A 36 7.04 19.17 6.22
CA ALA A 36 7.42 18.53 7.47
C ALA A 36 6.28 18.66 8.50
N ASP A 37 6.05 17.61 9.29
CA ASP A 37 4.96 17.53 10.27
C ASP A 37 5.04 18.61 11.37
N GLY A 38 6.25 19.07 11.67
CA GLY A 38 6.51 20.10 12.68
C GLY A 38 6.29 21.55 12.22
N LYS A 39 5.80 21.78 11.00
CA LYS A 39 5.56 23.11 10.44
C LYS A 39 4.09 23.30 10.08
N ARG A 40 3.65 24.56 10.06
CA ARG A 40 2.28 24.94 9.67
C ARG A 40 2.17 25.04 8.15
N LEU A 41 0.95 24.93 7.63
CA LEU A 41 0.69 25.07 6.19
C LEU A 41 0.97 26.50 5.70
N SER A 42 0.71 27.50 6.56
CA SER A 42 1.03 28.91 6.35
C SER A 42 2.53 29.18 6.17
N ASP A 43 3.40 28.46 6.88
CA ASP A 43 4.87 28.54 6.73
C ASP A 43 5.34 28.18 5.32
N TYR A 44 4.55 27.37 4.62
CA TYR A 44 4.81 26.94 3.24
C TYR A 44 4.02 27.74 2.20
N SER A 45 3.29 28.78 2.63
CA SER A 45 2.39 29.58 1.79
C SER A 45 1.36 28.71 1.06
N VAL A 46 0.83 27.70 1.75
CA VAL A 46 -0.24 26.83 1.24
C VAL A 46 -1.57 27.55 1.44
N GLY A 47 -2.04 28.24 0.39
CA GLY A 47 -3.31 28.96 0.42
C GLY A 47 -4.53 28.08 0.14
N PRO A 48 -5.75 28.64 0.28
CA PRO A 48 -6.99 27.96 -0.08
C PRO A 48 -6.97 27.54 -1.57
N ASN A 49 -7.36 26.30 -1.86
CA ASN A 49 -7.31 25.68 -3.19
C ASN A 49 -5.92 25.39 -3.77
N SER A 50 -4.87 25.42 -2.94
CA SER A 50 -3.54 24.97 -3.36
C SER A 50 -3.53 23.47 -3.67
N LYS A 51 -2.90 23.09 -4.79
CA LYS A 51 -2.68 21.67 -5.15
C LYS A 51 -1.44 21.14 -4.43
N LEU A 52 -1.61 20.03 -3.71
CA LEU A 52 -0.54 19.29 -3.03
C LEU A 52 -0.27 17.99 -3.78
N ASN A 53 1.00 17.61 -3.88
CA ASN A 53 1.38 16.32 -4.46
C ASN A 53 1.59 15.33 -3.32
N LEU A 54 0.83 14.23 -3.32
CA LEU A 54 1.04 13.12 -2.39
C LEU A 54 1.89 12.05 -3.07
N VAL A 55 3.05 11.77 -2.49
CA VAL A 55 3.87 10.62 -2.87
C VAL A 55 3.70 9.56 -1.79
N VAL A 56 3.16 8.41 -2.18
CA VAL A 56 3.07 7.24 -1.31
C VAL A 56 4.34 6.44 -1.49
N LYS A 57 5.12 6.29 -0.42
CA LYS A 57 6.22 5.34 -0.42
C LYS A 57 5.67 4.01 0.06
N PRO A 58 5.71 2.95 -0.76
CA PRO A 58 5.53 1.61 -0.22
C PRO A 58 6.63 1.44 0.82
N LEU A 59 6.25 1.37 2.10
CA LEU A 59 7.14 0.75 3.06
C LEU A 59 7.21 -0.70 2.59
N GLU A 60 8.36 -1.03 2.00
CA GLU A 60 8.72 -2.41 1.69
C GLU A 60 8.27 -3.27 2.85
N LYS A 61 7.55 -4.34 2.52
CA LYS A 61 7.00 -5.32 3.45
C LYS A 61 7.91 -5.39 4.67
N VAL A 62 7.45 -4.86 5.81
CA VAL A 62 7.93 -5.35 7.09
C VAL A 62 7.40 -6.78 7.12
N LEU A 63 8.19 -7.67 6.55
CA LEU A 63 7.97 -9.09 6.57
C LEU A 63 7.98 -9.49 8.04
N LEU A 64 6.81 -9.98 8.44
CA LEU A 64 6.65 -11.24 9.15
C LEU A 64 7.04 -11.29 10.63
N GLU A 65 6.07 -11.84 11.36
CA GLU A 65 6.25 -12.66 12.56
C GLU A 65 6.83 -11.99 13.80
N GLU A 66 5.98 -11.34 14.59
CA GLU A 66 6.05 -11.49 16.05
C GLU A 66 4.79 -10.94 16.73
N SER A 67 3.76 -11.80 16.82
CA SER A 67 2.89 -11.86 18.00
C SER A 67 1.89 -13.00 17.82
N ALA A 68 2.41 -14.21 17.90
CA ALA A 68 1.62 -15.30 18.43
C ALA A 68 1.08 -14.87 19.80
N ALA A 69 -0.19 -15.20 20.04
CA ALA A 69 -0.90 -15.05 21.30
C ALA A 69 -1.22 -13.60 21.71
N ARG A 70 -2.45 -13.16 21.41
CA ARG A 70 -3.54 -13.16 22.41
C ARG A 70 -4.82 -12.46 21.92
N ARG A 71 -5.91 -13.24 22.03
CA ARG A 71 -7.32 -12.86 22.23
C ARG A 71 -8.25 -13.00 21.02
N LEU A 72 -9.03 -14.08 21.10
CA LEU A 72 -10.45 -14.21 20.75
C LEU A 72 -11.15 -12.88 20.47
N VAL A 73 -11.60 -12.67 19.24
CA VAL A 73 -13.01 -12.54 18.82
C VAL A 73 -13.00 -12.63 17.29
N GLU A 74 -13.96 -13.37 16.73
CA GLU A 74 -14.18 -13.60 15.30
C GLU A 74 -13.87 -12.38 14.43
N ALA A 75 -12.70 -12.39 13.79
CA ALA A 75 -12.51 -11.68 12.53
C ALA A 75 -12.79 -12.70 11.42
N PRO A 76 -13.55 -12.34 10.36
CA PRO A 76 -13.72 -13.20 9.21
C PRO A 76 -12.34 -13.65 8.72
N PRO A 77 -12.18 -14.92 8.29
CA PRO A 77 -10.88 -15.40 7.85
C PRO A 77 -10.31 -14.41 6.84
N PRO A 78 -9.03 -13.99 6.99
CA PRO A 78 -8.41 -13.14 5.98
C PRO A 78 -8.67 -13.80 4.63
N PRO A 79 -9.07 -13.03 3.59
CA PRO A 79 -9.39 -13.60 2.29
C PRO A 79 -8.27 -14.55 1.94
N THR A 80 -8.63 -15.83 1.75
CA THR A 80 -7.66 -16.89 1.49
C THR A 80 -6.75 -16.37 0.40
N PRO A 81 -5.44 -16.19 0.65
CA PRO A 81 -4.54 -15.68 -0.37
C PRO A 81 -4.78 -16.52 -1.62
N ALA A 82 -5.04 -15.92 -2.79
CA ALA A 82 -5.39 -16.67 -3.99
C ALA A 82 -4.41 -17.84 -4.26
N TRP A 83 -3.15 -17.66 -3.84
CA TRP A 83 -2.09 -18.66 -3.81
C TRP A 83 -2.39 -19.93 -3.00
N GLN A 84 -3.16 -19.85 -1.92
CA GLN A 84 -3.61 -21.01 -1.14
C GLN A 84 -4.63 -21.85 -1.92
N LEU A 85 -5.55 -21.21 -2.64
CA LEU A 85 -6.48 -21.92 -3.53
C LEU A 85 -5.72 -22.58 -4.69
N ILE A 86 -4.80 -21.83 -5.30
CA ILE A 86 -3.94 -22.36 -6.38
C ILE A 86 -3.10 -23.53 -5.86
N SER A 87 -2.48 -23.40 -4.69
CA SER A 87 -1.72 -24.47 -4.04
C SER A 87 -2.57 -25.73 -3.81
N LYS A 88 -3.80 -25.55 -3.31
CA LYS A 88 -4.74 -26.66 -3.10
C LYS A 88 -5.10 -27.36 -4.42
N VAL A 89 -5.31 -26.60 -5.49
CA VAL A 89 -5.58 -27.16 -6.83
C VAL A 89 -4.34 -27.89 -7.36
N LEU A 90 -3.15 -27.29 -7.23
CA LEU A 90 -1.90 -27.90 -7.66
C LEU A 90 -1.62 -29.22 -6.91
N ALA A 91 -1.91 -29.28 -5.62
CA ALA A 91 -1.78 -30.49 -4.82
C ALA A 91 -2.71 -31.64 -5.25
N CYS A 92 -3.81 -31.34 -5.96
CA CYS A 92 -4.69 -32.36 -6.53
C CYS A 92 -4.18 -32.92 -7.87
N HIS A 93 -3.29 -32.21 -8.57
CA HIS A 93 -2.85 -32.54 -9.94
C HIS A 93 -1.37 -32.88 -10.06
N PHE A 94 -0.53 -32.44 -9.10
CA PHE A 94 0.91 -32.60 -9.11
C PHE A 94 1.41 -33.30 -7.85
N SER A 95 2.62 -33.87 -7.92
CA SER A 95 3.35 -34.30 -6.72
C SER A 95 3.59 -33.10 -5.80
N ALA A 96 3.75 -33.32 -4.48
CA ALA A 96 4.01 -32.22 -3.55
C ALA A 96 5.25 -31.39 -3.93
N ALA A 97 6.27 -32.03 -4.50
CA ALA A 97 7.48 -31.37 -5.00
C ALA A 97 7.19 -30.52 -6.24
N ASP A 98 6.45 -31.05 -7.22
CA ASP A 98 6.14 -30.32 -8.45
C ASP A 98 5.12 -29.21 -8.22
N ALA A 99 4.11 -29.44 -7.38
CA ALA A 99 3.15 -28.42 -6.98
C ALA A 99 3.84 -27.20 -6.36
N SER A 100 4.83 -27.43 -5.48
CA SER A 100 5.62 -26.35 -4.89
C SER A 100 6.43 -25.59 -5.94
N ARG A 101 7.08 -26.29 -6.89
CA ARG A 101 7.86 -25.67 -7.97
C ARG A 101 6.99 -24.84 -8.91
N VAL A 102 5.80 -25.34 -9.25
CA VAL A 102 4.84 -24.64 -10.12
C VAL A 102 4.30 -23.39 -9.42
N LEU A 103 3.94 -23.50 -8.13
CA LEU A 103 3.46 -22.37 -7.34
C LEU A 103 4.51 -21.26 -7.22
N ASP A 104 5.75 -21.64 -6.90
CA ASP A 104 6.89 -20.74 -6.77
C ASP A 104 7.24 -20.05 -8.10
N GLN A 105 7.17 -20.79 -9.21
CA GLN A 105 7.36 -20.23 -10.54
C GLN A 105 6.24 -19.25 -10.92
N LEU A 106 4.99 -19.60 -10.67
CA LEU A 106 3.84 -18.76 -10.97
C LEU A 106 3.86 -17.46 -10.15
N GLN A 107 4.27 -17.53 -8.89
CA GLN A 107 4.42 -16.35 -8.04
C GLN A 107 5.52 -15.41 -8.57
N ARG A 108 6.69 -15.96 -8.95
CA ARG A 108 7.76 -15.18 -9.58
C ARG A 108 7.33 -14.51 -10.88
N ASP A 109 6.60 -15.21 -11.72
CA ASP A 109 6.16 -14.68 -13.01
C ASP A 109 5.08 -13.60 -12.82
N TYR A 110 4.20 -13.75 -11.82
CA TYR A 110 3.26 -12.71 -11.42
C TYR A 110 3.98 -11.45 -10.92
N GLU A 111 4.98 -11.59 -10.04
CA GLU A 111 5.77 -10.45 -9.55
C GLU A 111 6.56 -9.77 -10.68
N ARG A 112 7.14 -10.56 -11.60
CA ARG A 112 7.81 -10.01 -12.78
C ARG A 112 6.85 -9.27 -13.70
N SER A 113 5.63 -9.79 -13.86
CA SER A 113 4.57 -9.15 -14.65
C SER A 113 4.16 -7.82 -14.03
N LEU A 114 3.89 -7.80 -12.72
CA LEU A 114 3.58 -6.57 -11.98
C LEU A 114 4.69 -5.53 -12.08
N ASN A 115 5.95 -5.95 -11.97
CA ASN A 115 7.10 -5.04 -12.11
C ASN A 115 7.30 -4.51 -13.54
N ARG A 116 6.76 -5.21 -14.55
CA ARG A 116 6.79 -4.78 -15.95
C ARG A 116 5.54 -4.03 -16.39
N LEU A 117 4.47 -4.02 -15.59
CA LEU A 117 3.24 -3.31 -15.92
C LEU A 117 3.55 -1.81 -16.00
N THR A 118 3.29 -1.23 -17.17
CA THR A 118 3.40 0.23 -17.38
C THR A 118 2.05 0.90 -17.23
N LEU A 119 2.05 2.23 -17.10
CA LEU A 119 0.82 3.03 -17.03
C LEU A 119 -0.05 2.82 -18.29
N ASP A 120 0.60 2.73 -19.46
CA ASP A 120 -0.06 2.44 -20.74
C ASP A 120 -0.74 1.05 -20.75
N ASP A 121 -0.14 0.04 -20.12
CA ASP A 121 -0.75 -1.30 -20.02
C ASP A 121 -2.01 -1.29 -19.15
N ILE A 122 -2.04 -0.45 -18.11
CA ILE A 122 -3.20 -0.29 -17.23
C ILE A 122 -4.33 0.43 -17.96
N GLU A 123 -4.02 1.48 -18.72
CA GLU A 123 -5.01 2.24 -19.49
C GLU A 123 -5.64 1.41 -20.63
N ARG A 124 -4.91 0.46 -21.21
CA ARG A 124 -5.46 -0.45 -22.25
C ARG A 124 -6.42 -1.52 -21.72
N LEU A 125 -6.47 -1.72 -20.40
CA LEU A 125 -7.36 -2.69 -19.75
C LEU A 125 -8.69 -2.06 -19.28
N ALA A 126 -8.83 -0.74 -19.35
CA ALA A 126 -10.03 0.02 -18.99
C ALA A 126 -10.93 0.28 -20.21
#